data_AF-A0A4R4PHJ1-F1
#
_entry.id   AF-A0A4R4PHJ1-F1
#
_cell.length_a   1.000
_cell.length_b   1.000
_cell.length_c   1.000
_cell.angle_alpha   90.00
_cell.angle_beta   90.00
_cell.angle_gamma   90.00
#
_symmetry.space_group_name_H-M   'P 1'
#
loop_
_entity.id
_entity.type
_entity.pdbx_description
1 polymer ?
#
loop_
_entity_poly.entity_id
_entity_poly.type
_entity_poly.pdbx_seq_one_letter_code
_entity_poly.pdbx_strand_id
1 'polypeptide(L)'
;MGARAERKAFYGIAEIADALGLNRQLVTAWRRRRSHGIPEPDGELSSGPIWRGTTIEPWIDVVRSQRDSPAQPISPEVALQAGRRMLRVAALLLEEPIRLKLLSQSLAEARELLPIAEDAADDPLGRAVREVLSPLRTEPSNLQRFRRKVLAELTHLETLVELAAESLPEADSAG
;
A
#
# COMPACT_ATOMS: atom_id res chain seq x y z
N MET A 1 3.09 27.66 -5.34
CA MET A 1 4.13 27.79 -4.30
C MET A 1 3.48 27.44 -2.96
N GLY A 2 3.48 26.17 -2.58
CA GLY A 2 2.84 25.71 -1.34
C GLY A 2 3.59 26.28 -0.14
N ALA A 3 2.86 26.88 0.81
CA ALA A 3 3.44 27.45 2.02
C ALA A 3 4.30 26.39 2.73
N ARG A 4 5.60 26.65 2.86
CA ARG A 4 6.48 25.87 3.73
C ARG A 4 5.91 26.02 5.13
N ALA A 5 5.34 24.94 5.68
CA ALA A 5 4.77 24.96 7.03
C ALA A 5 5.82 25.53 8.00
N GLU A 6 5.44 26.55 8.77
CA GLU A 6 6.35 27.19 9.72
C GLU A 6 6.91 26.14 10.68
N ARG A 7 8.24 26.14 10.82
CA ARG A 7 8.96 25.26 11.75
C ARG A 7 8.61 25.65 13.18
N LYS A 8 8.39 24.67 14.04
CA LYS A 8 7.89 24.88 15.41
C LYS A 8 8.88 24.34 16.43
N ALA A 9 8.99 25.03 17.57
CA ALA A 9 9.81 24.54 18.68
C ALA A 9 9.31 23.19 19.23
N PHE A 10 7.99 23.00 19.21
CA PHE A 10 7.34 21.77 19.64
C PHE A 10 6.19 21.37 18.72
N TYR A 11 5.95 20.07 18.65
CA TYR A 11 4.90 19.45 17.86
C TYR A 11 4.10 18.49 18.73
N GLY A 12 2.78 18.54 18.63
CA GLY A 12 1.88 17.44 18.98
C GLY A 12 1.36 16.75 17.73
N ILE A 13 0.43 15.81 17.91
CA ILE A 13 -0.18 15.06 16.81
C ILE A 13 -0.88 15.97 15.80
N ALA A 14 -1.50 17.05 16.27
CA ALA A 14 -2.19 18.02 15.42
C ALA A 14 -1.20 18.74 14.51
N GLU A 15 -0.11 19.25 15.07
CA GLU A 15 0.90 20.00 14.33
C GLU A 15 1.65 19.11 13.34
N ILE A 16 1.90 17.85 13.67
CA ILE A 16 2.48 16.87 12.75
C ILE A 16 1.52 16.60 11.59
N ALA A 17 0.23 16.39 11.88
CA ALA A 17 -0.78 16.16 10.88
C ALA A 17 -0.91 17.35 9.92
N ASP A 18 -0.95 18.57 10.46
CA ASP A 18 -1.03 19.80 9.67
C ASP A 18 0.26 19.99 8.83
N ALA A 19 1.43 19.73 9.41
CA ALA A 19 2.71 19.82 8.70
C ALA A 19 2.80 18.84 7.52
N LEU A 20 2.23 17.64 7.66
CA LEU A 20 2.18 16.61 6.63
C LEU A 20 0.96 16.71 5.72
N GLY A 21 -0.03 17.57 6.01
CA GLY A 21 -1.31 17.58 5.29
C GLY A 21 -2.08 16.24 5.41
N LEU A 22 -2.02 15.62 6.59
CA LEU A 22 -2.66 14.33 6.91
C LEU A 22 -3.75 14.49 7.95
N ASN A 23 -4.56 13.45 8.14
CA ASN A 23 -5.53 13.39 9.24
C ASN A 23 -4.84 13.05 10.58
N ARG A 24 -5.21 13.75 11.66
CA ARG A 24 -4.74 13.51 13.03
C ARG A 24 -4.91 12.05 13.49
N GLN A 25 -6.01 11.40 13.11
CA GLN A 25 -6.26 9.99 13.42
C GLN A 25 -5.23 9.06 12.76
N LEU A 26 -4.76 9.40 11.56
CA LEU A 26 -3.75 8.63 10.84
C LEU A 26 -2.39 8.73 11.55
N VAL A 27 -1.96 9.94 11.91
CA VAL A 27 -0.71 10.16 12.67
C VAL A 27 -0.76 9.45 14.04
N THR A 28 -1.93 9.45 14.69
CA THR A 28 -2.16 8.70 15.93
C THR A 28 -2.01 7.19 15.72
N ALA A 29 -2.55 6.65 14.62
CA ALA A 29 -2.42 5.25 14.28
C ALA A 29 -0.97 4.86 13.96
N TRP A 30 -0.23 5.73 13.25
CA TRP A 30 1.20 5.53 12.96
C TRP A 30 2.02 5.46 14.24
N ARG A 31 1.81 6.39 15.18
CA ARG A 31 2.43 6.33 16.51
C ARG A 31 2.10 5.01 17.21
N ARG A 32 0.82 4.66 17.32
CA ARG A 32 0.38 3.44 18.04
C ARG A 32 0.98 2.16 17.46
N ARG A 33 1.18 2.12 16.14
CA ARG A 33 1.74 0.96 15.43
C ARG A 33 3.26 1.02 15.27
N ARG A 34 3.91 2.10 15.71
CA ARG A 34 5.31 2.43 15.42
C ARG A 34 5.67 2.26 13.93
N SER A 35 4.74 2.64 13.06
CA SER A 35 4.92 2.53 11.62
C SER A 35 5.52 3.81 11.03
N HIS A 36 6.03 3.72 9.80
CA HIS A 36 6.64 4.85 9.07
C HIS A 36 7.84 5.49 9.80
N GLY A 37 8.47 4.75 10.73
CA GLY A 37 9.67 5.22 11.44
C GLY A 37 9.45 6.46 12.30
N ILE A 38 8.22 6.72 12.76
CA ILE A 38 7.92 7.88 13.60
C ILE A 38 8.78 7.82 14.90
N PRO A 39 9.55 8.88 15.22
CA PRO A 39 10.32 8.94 16.46
C PRO A 39 9.44 8.83 17.71
N GLU A 40 9.98 8.26 18.79
CA GLU A 40 9.34 8.32 20.10
C GLU A 40 9.23 9.78 20.58
N PRO A 41 8.17 10.16 21.32
CA PRO A 41 8.00 11.52 21.82
C PRO A 41 9.05 11.89 22.86
N ASP A 42 9.48 13.15 22.83
CA ASP A 42 10.40 13.72 23.82
C ASP A 42 9.73 13.92 25.19
N GLY A 43 8.40 13.86 25.26
CA GLY A 43 7.64 13.87 26.51
C GLY A 43 6.15 13.54 26.32
N GLU A 44 5.44 13.36 27.42
CA GLU A 44 3.99 13.17 27.45
C GLU A 44 3.38 14.25 28.36
N LEU A 45 2.45 15.04 27.81
CA LEU A 45 1.71 16.08 28.53
C LEU A 45 0.27 15.62 28.80
N SER A 46 -0.45 16.35 29.65
CA SER A 46 -1.89 16.09 29.88
C SER A 46 -2.74 16.15 28.62
N SER A 47 -2.26 16.87 27.58
CA SER A 47 -2.90 16.99 26.26
C SER A 47 -2.41 15.95 25.24
N GLY A 48 -1.44 15.10 25.59
CA GLY A 48 -0.89 14.05 24.73
C GLY A 48 0.63 14.16 24.50
N PRO A 49 1.17 13.38 23.54
CA PRO A 49 2.60 13.29 23.30
C PRO A 49 3.13 14.58 22.66
N ILE A 50 4.35 14.94 23.02
CA ILE A 50 5.03 16.12 22.50
C ILE A 50 6.43 15.77 21.99
N TRP A 51 6.80 16.35 20.86
CA TRP A 51 8.14 16.29 20.28
C TRP A 51 8.76 17.67 20.21
N ARG A 52 10.08 17.74 20.37
CA ARG A 52 10.88 18.91 20.00
C ARG A 52 11.00 18.97 18.49
N GLY A 53 10.98 20.17 17.93
CA GLY A 53 11.18 20.39 16.49
C GLY A 53 12.45 19.70 15.98
N THR A 54 13.54 19.77 16.72
CA THR A 54 14.82 19.11 16.39
C THR A 54 14.73 17.59 16.26
N THR A 55 13.78 16.96 16.95
CA THR A 55 13.57 15.50 16.92
C THR A 55 12.68 15.09 15.75
N ILE A 56 11.58 15.82 15.52
CA ILE A 56 10.52 15.39 14.61
C ILE A 56 10.61 16.02 13.21
N GLU A 57 11.18 17.23 13.07
CA GLU A 57 11.24 17.91 11.77
C GLU A 57 12.06 17.14 10.72
N PRO A 58 13.23 16.53 11.03
CA PRO A 58 13.94 15.71 10.05
C PRO A 58 13.09 14.55 9.51
N TRP A 59 12.31 13.91 10.40
CA TRP A 59 11.38 12.85 10.01
C TRP A 59 10.22 13.40 9.17
N ILE A 60 9.63 14.54 9.55
CA ILE A 60 8.59 15.23 8.76
C ILE A 60 9.10 15.54 7.35
N ASP A 61 10.33 16.07 7.23
CA ASP A 61 10.95 16.41 5.95
C ASP A 61 11.15 15.16 5.09
N VAL A 62 11.62 14.05 5.67
CA VAL A 62 11.74 12.75 4.98
C VAL A 62 10.38 12.24 4.51
N VAL A 63 9.38 12.14 5.40
CA VAL A 63 8.05 11.65 5.05
C VAL A 63 7.37 12.52 4.00
N ARG A 64 7.54 13.85 4.08
CA ARG A 64 7.05 14.78 3.07
C ARG A 64 7.73 14.53 1.73
N SER A 65 9.05 14.42 1.72
CA SER A 65 9.81 14.17 0.47
C SER A 65 9.45 12.83 -0.18
N GLN A 66 9.19 11.79 0.60
CA GLN A 66 8.72 10.49 0.11
C GLN A 66 7.32 10.59 -0.51
N ARG A 67 6.43 11.39 0.08
CA ARG A 67 5.06 11.59 -0.44
C ARG A 67 4.99 12.54 -1.64
N ASP A 68 5.87 13.54 -1.67
CA ASP A 68 5.96 14.51 -2.77
C ASP A 68 6.82 13.96 -3.92
N SER A 69 7.56 12.86 -3.70
CA SER A 69 8.21 12.13 -4.78
C SER A 69 7.16 11.61 -5.75
N PRO A 70 7.33 11.79 -7.07
CA PRO A 70 6.39 11.25 -8.03
C PRO A 70 6.31 9.74 -7.83
N ALA A 71 5.10 9.26 -7.52
CA ALA A 71 4.81 7.84 -7.46
C ALA A 71 5.29 7.20 -8.77
N GLN A 72 6.04 6.11 -8.67
CA GLN A 72 6.58 5.46 -9.85
C GLN A 72 5.52 4.58 -10.50
N PRO A 73 5.47 4.51 -11.84
CA PRO A 73 4.65 3.53 -12.54
C PRO A 73 4.98 2.12 -12.03
N ILE A 74 3.96 1.28 -11.92
CA ILE A 74 4.19 -0.12 -11.58
C ILE A 74 4.84 -0.82 -12.77
N SER A 75 5.79 -1.71 -12.53
CA SER A 75 6.42 -2.45 -13.62
C SER A 75 5.44 -3.51 -14.18
N PRO A 76 5.50 -3.83 -15.48
CA PRO A 76 4.68 -4.88 -16.09
C PRO A 76 4.88 -6.25 -15.43
N GLU A 77 6.11 -6.54 -14.99
CA GLU A 77 6.44 -7.80 -14.31
C GLU A 77 5.73 -7.92 -12.96
N VAL A 78 5.66 -6.82 -12.20
CA VAL A 78 4.92 -6.77 -10.93
C VAL A 78 3.42 -6.92 -11.17
N ALA A 79 2.88 -6.29 -12.22
CA ALA A 79 1.48 -6.46 -12.60
C ALA A 79 1.16 -7.93 -12.91
N LEU A 80 1.95 -8.58 -13.77
CA LEU A 80 1.79 -9.99 -14.09
C LEU A 80 1.99 -10.90 -12.86
N GLN A 81 2.90 -10.53 -11.94
CA GLN A 81 3.07 -11.23 -10.67
C GLN A 81 1.81 -11.14 -9.80
N ALA A 82 1.17 -9.96 -9.73
CA ALA A 82 -0.10 -9.79 -9.02
C ALA A 82 -1.20 -10.68 -9.62
N GLY A 83 -1.32 -10.70 -10.96
CA GLY A 83 -2.27 -11.55 -11.66
C GLY A 83 -2.06 -13.05 -11.36
N ARG A 84 -0.82 -13.55 -11.48
CA ARG A 84 -0.48 -14.95 -11.16
C ARG A 84 -0.77 -15.31 -9.71
N ARG A 85 -0.42 -14.44 -8.76
CA ARG A 85 -0.66 -14.69 -7.33
C ARG A 85 -2.16 -14.74 -7.03
N MET A 86 -2.96 -13.87 -7.65
CA MET A 86 -4.43 -13.90 -7.49
C MET A 86 -5.08 -15.13 -8.12
N LEU A 87 -4.62 -15.57 -9.30
CA LEU A 87 -5.07 -16.84 -9.89
C LEU A 87 -4.76 -18.03 -8.99
N ARG A 88 -3.59 -18.06 -8.34
CA ARG A 88 -3.23 -19.11 -7.37
C ARG A 88 -4.15 -19.11 -6.15
N VAL A 89 -4.45 -17.94 -5.60
CA VAL A 89 -5.41 -17.79 -4.49
C VAL A 89 -6.79 -18.28 -4.91
N ALA A 90 -7.26 -17.91 -6.10
CA ALA A 90 -8.56 -18.35 -6.62
C ALA A 90 -8.61 -19.87 -6.80
N ALA A 91 -7.57 -20.48 -7.40
CA ALA A 91 -7.48 -21.92 -7.56
C ALA A 91 -7.59 -22.65 -6.22
N LEU A 92 -6.83 -22.23 -5.21
CA LEU A 92 -6.87 -22.82 -3.87
C LEU A 92 -8.24 -22.63 -3.18
N LEU A 93 -8.92 -21.51 -3.43
CA LEU A 93 -10.26 -21.27 -2.90
C LEU A 93 -11.32 -22.18 -3.54
N LEU A 94 -11.10 -22.67 -4.76
CA LEU A 94 -12.01 -23.56 -5.48
C LEU A 94 -11.81 -25.04 -5.15
N GLU A 95 -10.77 -25.39 -4.40
CA GLU A 95 -10.48 -26.78 -4.03
C GLU A 95 -11.47 -27.35 -3.02
N GLU A 96 -11.71 -28.66 -3.15
CA GLU A 96 -12.51 -29.46 -2.23
C GLU A 96 -11.72 -30.71 -1.81
N PRO A 97 -11.23 -30.79 -0.55
CA PRO A 97 -11.30 -29.78 0.50
C PRO A 97 -10.30 -28.63 0.31
N ILE A 98 -10.64 -27.44 0.81
CA ILE A 98 -9.73 -26.28 0.79
C ILE A 98 -8.47 -26.59 1.61
N ARG A 99 -7.31 -26.55 0.97
CA ARG A 99 -6.00 -26.75 1.62
C ARG A 99 -5.56 -25.48 2.35
N LEU A 100 -6.09 -25.28 3.57
CA LEU A 100 -5.90 -24.05 4.36
C LEU A 100 -4.43 -23.60 4.50
N LYS A 101 -3.50 -24.52 4.71
CA LYS A 101 -2.07 -24.18 4.83
C LYS A 101 -1.52 -23.53 3.54
N LEU A 102 -1.86 -24.08 2.38
CA LEU A 102 -1.44 -23.55 1.08
C LEU A 102 -2.16 -22.23 0.78
N LEU A 103 -3.44 -22.12 1.14
CA LEU A 103 -4.20 -20.87 1.01
C LEU A 103 -3.58 -19.75 1.85
N SER A 104 -3.29 -20.00 3.13
CA SER A 104 -2.64 -19.02 4.02
C SER A 104 -1.29 -18.57 3.47
N GLN A 105 -0.48 -19.50 2.98
CA GLN A 105 0.80 -19.17 2.33
C GLN A 105 0.60 -18.30 1.09
N SER A 106 -0.30 -18.70 0.18
CA SER A 106 -0.56 -17.96 -1.06
C SER A 106 -1.14 -16.56 -0.79
N LEU A 107 -1.93 -16.40 0.28
CA LEU A 107 -2.44 -15.09 0.71
C LEU A 107 -1.33 -14.21 1.28
N ALA A 108 -0.41 -14.76 2.07
CA ALA A 108 0.73 -14.01 2.59
C ALA A 108 1.61 -13.50 1.44
N GLU A 109 1.95 -14.37 0.49
CA GLU A 109 2.70 -14.01 -0.72
C GLU A 109 1.95 -12.93 -1.51
N ALA A 110 0.65 -13.09 -1.78
CA ALA A 110 -0.10 -12.07 -2.53
C ALA A 110 -0.16 -10.70 -1.83
N ARG A 111 -0.22 -10.68 -0.49
CA ARG A 111 -0.23 -9.45 0.31
C ARG A 111 1.09 -8.67 0.29
N GLU A 112 2.22 -9.32 -0.02
CA GLU A 112 3.50 -8.61 -0.19
C GLU A 112 3.46 -7.56 -1.31
N LEU A 113 2.54 -7.70 -2.26
CA LEU A 113 2.37 -6.75 -3.37
C LEU A 113 1.48 -5.55 -3.02
N LEU A 114 0.77 -5.58 -1.89
CA LEU A 114 -0.13 -4.49 -1.50
C LEU A 114 0.61 -3.15 -1.31
N PRO A 115 1.75 -3.08 -0.57
CA PRO A 115 2.48 -1.83 -0.42
C PRO A 115 2.95 -1.27 -1.77
N ILE A 116 3.46 -2.15 -2.65
CA ILE A 116 3.94 -1.75 -3.99
C ILE A 116 2.79 -1.14 -4.82
N ALA A 117 1.61 -1.76 -4.80
CA ALA A 117 0.45 -1.26 -5.53
C ALA A 117 -0.16 0.00 -4.90
N GLU A 118 -0.03 0.19 -3.58
CA GLU A 118 -0.47 1.37 -2.86
C GLU A 118 0.45 2.58 -3.11
N ASP A 119 1.76 2.34 -3.24
CA ASP A 119 2.77 3.38 -3.51
C ASP A 119 2.92 3.70 -5.01
N ALA A 120 2.39 2.85 -5.90
CA ALA A 120 2.46 3.03 -7.35
C ALA A 120 1.62 4.22 -7.85
N ALA A 121 2.05 4.79 -8.98
CA ALA A 121 1.37 5.87 -9.68
C ALA A 121 -0.12 5.57 -9.95
N ASP A 122 -0.92 6.62 -10.09
CA ASP A 122 -2.33 6.49 -10.49
C ASP A 122 -2.52 6.45 -12.01
N ASP A 123 -1.76 5.58 -12.65
CA ASP A 123 -1.88 5.23 -14.06
C ASP A 123 -2.83 4.02 -14.26
N PRO A 124 -3.22 3.70 -15.51
CA PRO A 124 -4.13 2.58 -15.77
C PRO A 124 -3.65 1.23 -15.22
N LEU A 125 -2.34 0.93 -15.31
CA LEU A 125 -1.78 -0.36 -14.88
C LEU A 125 -1.77 -0.47 -13.36
N GLY A 126 -1.37 0.60 -12.65
CA GLY A 126 -1.42 0.70 -11.20
C GLY A 126 -2.85 0.56 -10.66
N ARG A 127 -3.84 1.14 -11.34
CA ARG A 127 -5.26 0.93 -11.00
C ARG A 127 -5.70 -0.52 -11.18
N ALA A 128 -5.39 -1.14 -12.32
CA ALA A 128 -5.75 -2.53 -12.58
C ALA A 128 -5.16 -3.49 -11.52
N VAL A 129 -3.90 -3.26 -11.10
CA VAL A 129 -3.27 -4.04 -10.03
C VAL A 129 -3.96 -3.82 -8.68
N ARG A 130 -4.34 -2.58 -8.35
CA ARG A 130 -5.07 -2.26 -7.11
C ARG A 130 -6.45 -2.90 -7.05
N GLU A 131 -7.15 -2.98 -8.19
CA GLU A 131 -8.46 -3.65 -8.32
C GLU A 131 -8.31 -5.15 -8.09
N VAL A 132 -7.40 -5.80 -8.82
CA VAL A 132 -7.14 -7.24 -8.71
C VAL A 132 -6.73 -7.66 -7.29
N LEU A 133 -5.92 -6.84 -6.58
CA LEU A 133 -5.49 -7.11 -5.21
C LEU A 133 -6.49 -6.64 -4.14
N SER A 134 -7.57 -5.95 -4.51
CA SER A 134 -8.53 -5.35 -3.57
C SER A 134 -9.11 -6.31 -2.52
N PRO A 135 -9.36 -7.62 -2.78
CA PRO A 135 -9.89 -8.53 -1.78
C PRO A 135 -8.94 -8.75 -0.61
N LEU A 136 -7.63 -8.60 -0.83
CA LEU A 136 -6.58 -8.92 0.13
C LEU A 136 -6.40 -7.86 1.23
N ARG A 137 -6.92 -6.65 1.02
CA ARG A 137 -6.84 -5.51 1.95
C ARG A 137 -7.53 -5.79 3.29
N THR A 138 -8.41 -6.78 3.33
CA THR A 138 -9.16 -7.18 4.53
C THR A 138 -8.92 -8.65 4.83
N GLU A 139 -8.80 -8.99 6.12
CA GLU A 139 -8.73 -10.39 6.53
C GLU A 139 -10.06 -11.12 6.23
N PRO A 140 -10.00 -12.36 5.72
CA PRO A 140 -11.20 -13.12 5.39
C PRO A 140 -11.88 -13.63 6.67
N SER A 141 -12.88 -12.88 7.16
CA SER A 141 -13.73 -13.34 8.28
C SER A 141 -14.72 -14.43 7.88
N ASN A 142 -15.00 -14.57 6.57
CA ASN A 142 -15.88 -15.60 6.01
C ASN A 142 -15.34 -16.05 4.64
N LEU A 143 -14.94 -17.33 4.53
CA LEU A 143 -14.31 -17.89 3.33
C LEU A 143 -15.23 -17.90 2.10
N GLN A 144 -16.54 -18.11 2.25
CA GLN A 144 -17.47 -18.07 1.11
C GLN A 144 -17.63 -16.66 0.55
N ARG A 145 -17.72 -15.66 1.44
CA ARG A 145 -17.75 -14.24 1.03
C ARG A 145 -16.43 -13.84 0.39
N PHE A 146 -15.31 -14.27 0.97
CA PHE A 146 -13.98 -14.01 0.43
C PHE A 146 -13.78 -14.65 -0.95
N ARG A 147 -14.19 -15.92 -1.12
CA ARG A 147 -14.20 -16.62 -2.42
C ARG A 147 -14.94 -15.83 -3.49
N ARG A 148 -16.18 -15.38 -3.20
CA ARG A 148 -16.96 -14.56 -4.15
C ARG A 148 -16.26 -13.26 -4.53
N LYS A 149 -15.65 -12.56 -3.55
CA LYS A 149 -14.88 -11.34 -3.84
C LYS A 149 -13.68 -11.63 -4.74
N VAL A 150 -12.86 -12.62 -4.39
CA VAL A 150 -11.69 -12.99 -5.19
C VAL A 150 -12.11 -13.31 -6.63
N LEU A 151 -13.14 -14.13 -6.82
CA LEU A 151 -13.62 -14.50 -8.17
C LEU A 151 -14.19 -13.31 -8.94
N ALA A 152 -14.86 -12.37 -8.27
CA ALA A 152 -15.36 -11.16 -8.92
C ALA A 152 -14.21 -10.30 -9.45
N GLU A 153 -13.14 -10.12 -8.66
CA GLU A 153 -12.01 -9.27 -9.10
C GLU A 153 -11.15 -9.92 -10.19
N LEU A 154 -11.29 -11.23 -10.44
CA LEU A 154 -10.58 -11.88 -11.55
C LEU A 154 -11.03 -11.37 -12.93
N THR A 155 -12.20 -10.73 -13.04
CA THR A 155 -12.63 -10.12 -14.30
C THR A 155 -11.70 -9.01 -14.75
N HIS A 156 -10.96 -8.39 -13.83
CA HIS A 156 -9.97 -7.36 -14.13
C HIS A 156 -8.62 -7.92 -14.61
N LEU A 157 -8.44 -9.25 -14.62
CA LEU A 157 -7.18 -9.86 -15.07
C LEU A 157 -6.93 -9.67 -16.56
N GLU A 158 -7.97 -9.69 -17.40
CA GLU A 158 -7.84 -9.45 -18.84
C GLU A 158 -7.23 -8.08 -19.10
N THR A 159 -7.86 -7.02 -18.56
CA THR A 159 -7.36 -5.64 -18.65
C THR A 159 -5.95 -5.49 -18.07
N LEU A 160 -5.65 -6.13 -16.93
CA LEU A 160 -4.32 -6.11 -16.35
C LEU A 160 -3.27 -6.69 -17.30
N VAL A 161 -3.58 -7.82 -17.94
CA VAL A 161 -2.65 -8.52 -18.85
C VAL A 161 -2.44 -7.70 -20.13
N GLU A 162 -3.50 -7.11 -20.68
CA GLU A 162 -3.41 -6.23 -21.85
C GLU A 162 -2.50 -5.01 -21.57
N LEU A 163 -2.76 -4.29 -20.48
CA LEU A 163 -1.97 -3.12 -20.09
C LEU A 163 -0.50 -3.47 -19.79
N ALA A 164 -0.26 -4.65 -19.20
CA ALA A 164 1.10 -5.13 -18.97
C ALA A 164 1.82 -5.48 -20.29
N ALA A 165 1.12 -6.11 -21.24
CA ALA A 165 1.67 -6.47 -22.53
C ALA A 165 2.04 -5.23 -23.38
N GLU A 166 1.19 -4.20 -23.38
CA GLU A 166 1.45 -2.92 -24.05
C GLU A 166 2.68 -2.19 -23.49
N SER A 167 3.08 -2.51 -22.26
CA SER A 167 4.18 -1.88 -21.54
C SER A 167 5.49 -2.68 -21.60
N LEU A 168 5.47 -3.90 -22.16
CA LEU A 168 6.67 -4.71 -22.38
C LEU A 168 7.36 -4.28 -23.69
N PRO A 169 8.70 -4.25 -23.74
CA PRO A 169 9.40 -4.04 -25.00
C PRO A 169 9.05 -5.16 -25.99
N GLU A 170 8.82 -4.81 -27.26
CA GLU A 170 8.58 -5.78 -28.33
C GLU A 170 9.69 -6.84 -28.31
N ALA A 171 9.31 -8.10 -28.21
CA ALA A 171 10.24 -9.23 -28.11
C ALA A 171 11.08 -9.47 -29.40
N ASP A 172 10.88 -8.66 -30.45
CA ASP A 172 11.41 -8.87 -31.80
C ASP A 172 12.68 -8.07 -32.14
N SER A 173 13.65 -7.99 -31.21
CA SER A 173 14.99 -7.45 -31.52
C SER A 173 16.15 -8.39 -31.20
N ALA A 174 15.89 -9.67 -30.97
CA ALA A 174 16.91 -10.71 -30.85
C ALA A 174 16.73 -11.77 -31.95
N GLY A 175 17.02 -11.37 -33.19
CA GLY A 175 17.26 -12.25 -34.33
C GLY A 175 18.72 -12.21 -34.74
#